data_AF-A0A961QQL4-F1
#
_entry.id   AF-A0A961QQL4-F1
#
_cell.length_a   1.000
_cell.length_b   1.000
_cell.length_c   1.000
_cell.angle_alpha   90.00
_cell.angle_beta   90.00
_cell.angle_gamma   90.00
#
_symmetry.space_group_name_H-M   'P 1'
#
loop_
_entity.id
_entity.type
_entity.pdbx_description
1 polymer ?
#
loop_
_entity_poly.entity_id
_entity_poly.type
_entity_poly.pdbx_seq_one_letter_code
_entity_poly.pdbx_strand_id
1 'polypeptide(L)'
;ASKLTSGLRIGGAVELGGLDLPPNYARAGAMLEKAARFLPGLKTSGGTQWMGFRPSLPDTLPAIGPLPGRPDVICAFGHGHLGLTQSAGTAEIVADLLTGQTPAIDMAPFSPARFTRH
;
A
#
# COMPACT_ATOMS: atom_id res chain seq x y z
N ALA A 1 7.63 -6.60 3.42
CA ALA A 1 7.89 -6.93 1.99
C ALA A 1 7.65 -8.42 1.77
N SER A 2 7.23 -8.87 0.57
CA SER A 2 7.26 -10.31 0.27
C SER A 2 8.69 -10.83 0.39
N LYS A 3 8.89 -11.97 1.05
CA LYS A 3 10.23 -12.55 1.23
C LYS A 3 10.86 -12.80 -0.14
N LEU A 4 12.09 -12.32 -0.31
CA LEU A 4 12.94 -12.75 -1.41
C LEU A 4 13.67 -14.01 -0.95
N THR A 5 13.53 -15.11 -1.69
CA THR A 5 14.34 -16.32 -1.47
C THR A 5 15.78 -16.11 -1.92
N SER A 6 16.00 -15.26 -2.93
CA SER A 6 17.31 -14.78 -3.35
C SER A 6 17.16 -13.47 -4.17
N GLY A 7 18.28 -12.76 -4.36
CA GLY A 7 18.36 -11.60 -5.25
C GLY A 7 18.12 -10.24 -4.60
N LEU A 8 18.08 -9.22 -5.45
CA LEU A 8 17.88 -7.81 -5.08
C LEU A 8 16.60 -7.29 -5.73
N ARG A 9 15.78 -6.55 -4.96
CA ARG A 9 14.65 -5.80 -5.49
C ARG A 9 14.96 -4.31 -5.44
N ILE A 10 14.85 -3.65 -6.58
CA ILE A 10 15.02 -2.20 -6.72
C ILE A 10 13.65 -1.61 -7.05
N GLY A 11 13.24 -0.61 -6.28
CA GLY A 11 11.94 0.05 -6.46
C GLY A 11 11.90 1.36 -5.70
N GLY A 12 10.77 2.07 -5.79
CA GLY A 12 10.58 3.36 -5.13
C GLY A 12 9.98 4.44 -6.02
N ALA A 13 9.81 4.18 -7.32
CA ALA A 13 9.08 5.07 -8.20
C ALA A 13 7.57 5.07 -7.90
N VAL A 14 6.95 6.24 -8.06
CA VAL A 14 5.52 6.49 -7.95
C VAL A 14 5.09 7.35 -9.14
N GLU A 15 3.88 7.11 -9.64
CA GLU A 15 3.26 7.86 -10.72
C GLU A 15 1.75 7.96 -10.48
N LEU A 16 1.18 9.12 -10.82
CA LEU A 16 -0.27 9.35 -10.84
C LEU A 16 -0.76 9.04 -12.25
N GLY A 17 -1.13 7.78 -12.49
CA GLY A 17 -1.48 7.29 -13.83
C GLY A 17 -2.87 6.65 -13.97
N GLY A 18 -3.70 6.69 -12.93
CA GLY A 18 -4.96 5.94 -12.92
C GLY A 18 -4.74 4.43 -12.96
N LEU A 19 -5.73 3.69 -13.47
CA LEU A 19 -5.71 2.21 -13.52
C LEU A 19 -5.39 1.64 -14.91
N ASP A 20 -5.50 2.46 -15.96
CA ASP A 20 -5.44 1.99 -17.35
C ASP A 20 -4.11 2.28 -18.05
N LEU A 21 -3.32 3.23 -17.54
CA LEU A 21 -2.04 3.56 -18.16
C LEU A 21 -1.05 2.39 -18.03
N PRO A 22 -0.31 2.06 -19.10
CA PRO A 22 0.70 1.02 -19.05
C PRO A 22 1.89 1.45 -18.17
N PRO A 23 2.69 0.50 -17.67
CA PRO A 23 3.88 0.80 -16.88
C PRO A 23 4.90 1.66 -17.64
N ASN A 24 5.39 2.73 -17.01
CA ASN A 24 6.52 3.51 -17.49
C ASN A 24 7.86 2.92 -17.01
N TYR A 25 8.41 1.97 -17.77
CA TYR A 25 9.66 1.29 -17.40
C TYR A 25 10.92 2.17 -17.49
N ALA A 26 10.86 3.37 -18.08
CA ALA A 26 11.98 4.31 -18.02
C ALA A 26 12.30 4.69 -16.56
N ARG A 27 11.29 4.76 -15.68
CA ARG A 27 11.48 4.99 -14.24
C ARG A 27 12.22 3.82 -13.57
N ALA A 28 11.92 2.58 -13.96
CA ALA A 28 12.64 1.40 -13.46
C ALA A 28 14.10 1.38 -13.94
N GLY A 29 14.35 1.78 -15.20
CA GLY A 29 15.69 1.94 -15.75
C GLY A 29 16.54 2.95 -14.97
N ALA A 30 16.01 4.15 -14.73
CA ALA A 30 16.71 5.18 -13.96
C ALA A 30 17.05 4.73 -12.52
N MET A 31 16.16 3.95 -11.88
CA MET A 31 16.44 3.36 -10.56
C MET A 31 17.55 2.30 -10.61
N LEU A 32 17.60 1.48 -11.66
CA LEU A 32 18.65 0.47 -11.85
C LEU A 32 20.02 1.12 -12.07
N GLU A 33 20.08 2.17 -12.91
CA GLU A 33 21.30 2.96 -13.13
C GLU A 33 21.78 3.60 -11.83
N LYS A 34 20.86 4.16 -11.04
CA LYS A 34 21.17 4.71 -9.72
C LYS A 34 21.71 3.61 -8.80
N ALA A 35 21.07 2.44 -8.73
CA ALA A 35 21.53 1.33 -7.90
C ALA A 35 22.93 0.84 -8.29
N ALA A 36 23.24 0.74 -9.58
CA ALA A 36 24.57 0.32 -10.06
C ALA A 36 25.69 1.27 -9.62
N ARG A 37 25.40 2.56 -9.45
CA ARG A 37 26.36 3.53 -8.89
C ARG A 37 26.59 3.35 -7.39
N PHE A 38 25.56 2.93 -6.64
CA PHE A 38 25.66 2.69 -5.19
C PHE A 38 26.22 1.31 -4.84
N LEU A 39 26.10 0.34 -5.75
CA LEU A 39 26.50 -1.05 -5.54
C LEU A 39 27.47 -1.47 -6.67
N PRO A 40 28.76 -1.12 -6.57
CA PRO A 40 29.77 -1.59 -7.52
C PRO A 40 29.74 -3.12 -7.64
N GLY A 41 29.67 -3.63 -8.87
CA GLY A 41 29.55 -5.08 -9.12
C GLY A 41 28.11 -5.62 -9.15
N LEU A 42 27.09 -4.76 -8.98
CA LEU A 42 25.70 -5.17 -9.19
C LEU A 42 25.50 -5.69 -10.62
N LYS A 43 25.06 -6.94 -10.76
CA LYS A 43 24.58 -7.48 -12.03
C LYS A 43 23.24 -6.84 -12.38
N THR A 44 23.21 -6.04 -13.43
CA THR A 44 22.02 -5.28 -13.86
C THR A 44 21.14 -6.03 -14.88
N SER A 45 21.57 -7.21 -15.35
CA SER A 45 20.85 -8.02 -16.33
C SER A 45 20.17 -9.25 -15.71
N GLY A 46 19.12 -9.74 -16.38
CA GLY A 46 18.38 -10.94 -15.96
C GLY A 46 17.34 -10.72 -14.87
N GLY A 47 17.02 -9.47 -14.54
CA GLY A 47 15.91 -9.12 -13.65
C GLY A 47 14.56 -9.01 -14.37
N THR A 48 13.47 -8.96 -13.60
CA THR A 48 12.11 -8.76 -14.12
C THR A 48 11.58 -7.40 -13.69
N GLN A 49 11.09 -6.61 -14.65
CA GLN A 49 10.43 -5.33 -14.38
C GLN A 49 8.93 -5.54 -14.21
N TRP A 50 8.34 -4.86 -13.23
CA TRP A 50 6.91 -4.92 -12.97
C TRP A 50 6.41 -3.62 -12.32
N MET A 51 5.09 -3.45 -12.34
CA MET A 51 4.37 -2.34 -11.72
C MET A 51 3.21 -2.91 -10.92
N GLY A 52 2.85 -2.22 -9.83
CA GLY A 52 1.65 -2.53 -9.06
C GLY A 52 0.95 -1.26 -8.59
N PHE A 53 -0.34 -1.38 -8.34
CA PHE A 53 -1.17 -0.28 -7.85
C PHE A 53 -1.07 -0.16 -6.32
N ARG A 54 -1.04 1.08 -5.83
CA ARG A 54 -1.05 1.38 -4.40
C ARG A 54 -2.38 2.04 -4.05
N PRO A 55 -3.33 1.32 -3.42
CA PRO A 55 -4.57 1.92 -2.94
C PRO A 55 -4.24 3.00 -1.93
N SER A 56 -4.42 4.26 -2.30
CA SER A 56 -4.03 5.42 -1.50
C SER A 56 -5.20 6.37 -1.44
N LEU A 57 -5.46 6.93 -0.26
CA LEU A 57 -6.52 7.90 -0.03
C LEU A 57 -5.95 9.32 0.02
N PRO A 58 -6.76 10.37 -0.26
CA PRO A 58 -6.28 11.75 -0.35
C PRO A 58 -5.60 12.27 0.92
N ASP A 59 -5.95 11.72 2.08
CA ASP A 59 -5.41 12.07 3.39
C ASP A 59 -4.31 11.12 3.88
N THR A 60 -3.89 10.16 3.06
CA THR A 60 -2.86 9.15 3.33
C THR A 60 -3.16 8.14 4.44
N LEU A 61 -4.33 8.22 5.09
CA LEU A 61 -4.77 7.27 6.11
C LEU A 61 -5.62 6.16 5.47
N PRO A 62 -5.56 4.91 5.95
CA PRO A 62 -6.46 3.87 5.47
C PRO A 62 -7.91 4.16 5.90
N ALA A 63 -8.86 3.59 5.17
CA ALA A 63 -10.26 3.52 5.57
C ALA A 63 -10.51 2.17 6.25
N ILE A 64 -10.72 2.21 7.56
CA ILE A 64 -10.95 1.04 8.42
C ILE A 64 -12.20 1.30 9.26
N GLY A 65 -13.21 0.44 9.14
CA GLY A 65 -14.45 0.56 9.90
C GLY A 65 -15.71 0.33 9.06
N PRO A 66 -16.91 0.51 9.65
CA PRO A 66 -18.17 0.30 8.95
C PRO A 66 -18.36 1.25 7.76
N LEU A 67 -18.95 0.75 6.68
CA LEU A 67 -19.31 1.55 5.52
C LEU A 67 -20.52 2.46 5.86
N PRO A 68 -20.47 3.77 5.59
CA PRO A 68 -21.59 4.67 5.83
C PRO A 68 -22.87 4.20 5.13
N GLY A 69 -23.97 4.11 5.88
CA GLY A 69 -25.26 3.60 5.39
C GLY A 69 -25.35 2.07 5.28
N ARG A 70 -24.25 1.33 5.48
CA ARG A 70 -24.15 -0.14 5.42
C ARG A 70 -23.26 -0.67 6.54
N PRO A 71 -23.70 -0.60 7.81
CA PRO A 71 -22.87 -0.97 8.96
C PRO A 71 -22.51 -2.47 8.98
N ASP A 72 -23.21 -3.30 8.19
CA ASP A 72 -22.93 -4.70 7.94
C ASP A 72 -21.69 -4.96 7.06
N VAL A 73 -21.10 -3.91 6.48
CA VAL A 73 -19.93 -3.99 5.60
C VAL A 73 -18.74 -3.28 6.25
N ILE A 74 -17.65 -4.01 6.45
CA ILE A 74 -16.39 -3.44 6.98
C ILE A 74 -15.44 -3.09 5.84
N CYS A 75 -14.95 -1.86 5.84
CA CYS A 75 -13.85 -1.41 5.00
C CYS A 75 -12.50 -1.65 5.69
N ALA A 76 -11.48 -2.02 4.91
CA ALA A 76 -10.10 -2.16 5.37
C ALA A 76 -9.13 -1.99 4.19
N PHE A 77 -9.04 -0.79 3.63
CA PHE A 77 -8.21 -0.50 2.44
C PHE A 77 -7.54 0.88 2.52
N GLY A 78 -6.71 1.21 1.52
CA GLY A 78 -6.15 2.57 1.38
C GLY A 78 -4.81 2.80 2.07
N HIS A 79 -4.11 1.74 2.50
CA HIS A 79 -2.85 1.83 3.25
C HIS A 79 -1.62 2.32 2.46
N GLY A 80 -1.78 2.65 1.17
CA GLY A 80 -0.70 3.16 0.32
C GLY A 80 0.56 2.29 0.36
N HIS A 81 1.68 2.88 0.79
CA HIS A 81 2.98 2.21 0.87
C HIS A 81 3.13 1.30 2.09
N LEU A 82 2.23 1.40 3.07
CA LEU A 82 2.37 0.80 4.38
C LEU A 82 1.47 -0.43 4.59
N GLY A 83 0.70 -0.84 3.59
CA GLY A 83 -0.27 -1.94 3.73
C GLY A 83 0.30 -3.23 4.30
N LEU A 84 1.49 -3.65 3.86
CA LEU A 84 2.11 -4.85 4.43
C LEU A 84 2.60 -4.62 5.87
N THR A 85 3.18 -3.46 6.16
CA THR A 85 3.63 -3.09 7.51
C THR A 85 2.46 -3.04 8.49
N GLN A 86 1.32 -2.51 8.05
CA GLN A 86 0.13 -2.28 8.87
C GLN A 86 -0.88 -3.44 8.83
N SER A 87 -0.60 -4.49 8.06
CA SER A 87 -1.54 -5.59 7.80
C SER A 87 -1.98 -6.31 9.08
N ALA A 88 -1.04 -6.69 9.95
CA ALA A 88 -1.33 -7.37 11.21
C ALA A 88 -2.20 -6.50 12.15
N GLY A 89 -1.81 -5.24 12.37
CA GLY A 89 -2.61 -4.32 13.20
C GLY A 89 -3.98 -4.02 12.61
N THR A 90 -4.10 -3.96 11.28
CA THR A 90 -5.41 -3.83 10.62
C THR A 90 -6.27 -5.07 10.85
N ALA A 91 -5.68 -6.27 10.81
CA ALA A 91 -6.41 -7.51 11.06
C ALA A 91 -6.94 -7.59 12.51
N GLU A 92 -6.15 -7.16 13.49
CA GLU A 92 -6.57 -7.07 14.89
C GLU A 92 -7.76 -6.11 15.06
N ILE A 93 -7.66 -4.90 14.51
CA ILE A 93 -8.75 -3.91 14.53
C ILE A 93 -10.02 -4.48 13.87
N VAL A 94 -9.89 -5.13 12.71
CA VAL A 94 -11.04 -5.72 12.01
C VAL A 94 -11.66 -6.85 12.82
N ALA A 95 -10.86 -7.69 13.50
CA ALA A 95 -11.36 -8.74 14.37
C ALA A 95 -12.15 -8.16 15.55
N ASP A 96 -11.65 -7.10 16.19
CA ASP A 96 -12.36 -6.41 17.27
C ASP A 96 -13.71 -5.88 16.78
N LEU A 97 -13.74 -5.19 15.64
CA LEU A 97 -14.96 -4.65 15.04
C LEU A 97 -16.00 -5.75 14.72
N LEU A 98 -15.56 -6.88 14.18
CA LEU A 98 -16.45 -8.00 13.85
C LEU A 98 -17.00 -8.73 15.07
N THR A 99 -16.29 -8.69 16.20
CA THR A 99 -16.66 -9.35 17.46
C THR A 99 -17.30 -8.41 18.48
N GLY A 100 -17.53 -7.14 18.08
CA GLY A 100 -18.11 -6.11 18.95
C GLY A 100 -17.18 -5.65 20.08
N GLN A 101 -15.88 -5.92 19.97
CA GLN A 101 -14.88 -5.38 20.89
C GLN A 101 -14.44 -3.97 20.47
N THR A 102 -13.96 -3.20 21.45
CA THR A 102 -13.42 -1.86 21.19
C THR A 102 -11.94 -1.97 20.77
N PRO A 103 -11.55 -1.47 19.59
CA PRO A 103 -10.15 -1.46 19.18
C PRO A 103 -9.26 -0.67 20.14
N ALA A 104 -7.98 -1.07 20.23
CA ALA A 104 -7.02 -0.47 21.16
C ALA A 104 -6.60 0.98 20.84
N ILE A 105 -6.95 1.50 19.66
CA ILE A 105 -6.61 2.86 19.20
C ILE A 105 -7.87 3.64 18.83
N ASP A 106 -7.77 4.97 18.84
CA ASP A 106 -8.86 5.82 18.34
C ASP A 106 -9.11 5.57 16.85
N MET A 107 -10.32 5.13 16.53
CA MET A 107 -10.74 4.78 15.19
C MET A 107 -11.30 5.96 14.40
N ALA A 108 -11.54 7.12 15.03
CA ALA A 108 -12.13 8.27 14.35
C ALA A 108 -11.34 8.71 13.09
N PRO A 109 -9.99 8.78 13.08
CA PRO A 109 -9.22 9.16 11.90
C PRO A 109 -9.30 8.15 10.75
N PHE A 110 -9.59 6.88 11.06
CA PHE A 110 -9.62 5.79 10.07
C PHE A 110 -11.04 5.49 9.56
N SER A 111 -12.07 6.08 10.18
CA SER A 111 -13.47 5.87 9.80
C SER A 111 -13.69 6.20 8.32
N PRO A 112 -14.34 5.32 7.52
CA PRO A 112 -14.70 5.64 6.15
C PRO A 112 -15.69 6.82 6.06
N ALA A 113 -16.46 7.09 7.12
CA ALA A 113 -17.40 8.21 7.19
C ALA A 113 -16.73 9.59 7.11
N ARG A 114 -15.41 9.68 7.29
CA ARG A 114 -14.70 10.97 7.18
C ARG A 114 -14.77 11.58 5.78
N PHE A 115 -15.09 10.79 4.76
CA PHE A 115 -15.23 11.25 3.37
C PHE A 115 -16.68 11.56 2.95
N THR A 116 -17.67 11.36 3.83
CA THR A 116 -19.09 11.59 3.47
C THR A 116 -19.58 13.00 3.76
N ARG A 117 -18.67 13.94 4.07
CA ARG A 117 -19.00 15.36 4.25
C ARG A 117 -18.73 16.12 2.94
N HIS A 118 -19.69 16.06 2.03
CA HIS A 118 -19.89 17.05 0.97
C HIS A 118 -21.38 17.24 0.72
#